data_AF-A0A2R6LN86-F1
#
_entry.id   AF-A0A2R6LN86-F1
#
_cell.length_a   1.000
_cell.length_b   1.000
_cell.length_c   1.000
_cell.angle_alpha   90.00
_cell.angle_beta   90.00
_cell.angle_gamma   90.00
#
_symmetry.space_group_name_H-M   'P 1'
#
loop_
_entity.id
_entity.type
_entity.pdbx_description
1 polymer ?
#
loop_
_entity_poly.entity_id
_entity_poly.type
_entity_poly.pdbx_seq_one_letter_code
_entity_poly.pdbx_strand_id
1 'polypeptide(L)'
;MSDEPVPALAERAHACACRLLEADAVLLASHIDADGLTSAAIATTALERAGVDHEVVFEKQLDETRVAAIAARGFDTVLFTDFGSGQLDAIGAHADAGDFEPVVADHHQPADRDTEFHLNPLLEGLDGASELSGAGAAYVLARALADESGQPGLDAGQPGLDGTAGTGDLSAAETNRDLAALAVVGAVGDMQAVGGELVGANR
;
A
#
# COMPACT_ATOMS: atom_id res chain seq x y z
N MET A 1 8.44 -12.60 18.34
CA MET A 1 7.51 -12.75 17.20
C MET A 1 7.58 -11.42 16.47
N SER A 2 7.72 -11.43 15.14
CA SER A 2 7.73 -10.20 14.34
C SER A 2 6.45 -9.41 14.63
N ASP A 3 6.56 -8.09 14.73
CA ASP A 3 5.42 -7.19 14.98
C ASP A 3 4.60 -6.90 13.70
N GLU A 4 4.95 -7.59 12.63
CA GLU A 4 4.32 -7.52 11.32
C GLU A 4 2.85 -7.96 11.38
N PRO A 5 1.93 -7.20 10.76
CA PRO A 5 0.51 -7.55 10.74
C PRO A 5 0.26 -8.87 10.00
N VAL A 6 1.03 -9.13 8.93
CA VAL A 6 0.94 -10.36 8.12
C VAL A 6 2.35 -10.87 7.86
N PRO A 7 2.92 -11.72 8.73
CA PRO A 7 4.33 -12.13 8.64
C PRO A 7 4.73 -12.77 7.30
N ALA A 8 3.79 -13.43 6.60
CA ALA A 8 4.03 -14.01 5.28
C ALA A 8 4.33 -12.96 4.20
N LEU A 9 3.82 -11.74 4.35
CA LEU A 9 3.99 -10.65 3.39
C LEU A 9 5.11 -9.67 3.75
N ALA A 10 5.77 -9.86 4.90
CA ALA A 10 6.72 -8.89 5.44
C ALA A 10 7.86 -8.55 4.48
N GLU A 11 8.50 -9.57 3.88
CA GLU A 11 9.63 -9.36 2.95
C GLU A 11 9.22 -8.51 1.74
N ARG A 12 8.07 -8.80 1.15
CA ARG A 12 7.51 -8.03 0.02
C ARG A 12 7.14 -6.61 0.42
N ALA A 13 6.52 -6.46 1.60
CA ALA A 13 6.10 -5.17 2.12
C ALA A 13 7.30 -4.24 2.34
N HIS A 14 8.38 -4.75 2.93
CA HIS A 14 9.63 -4.02 3.13
C HIS A 14 10.31 -3.68 1.79
N ALA A 15 10.35 -4.60 0.83
CA ALA A 15 10.88 -4.30 -0.50
C ALA A 15 10.10 -3.17 -1.20
N CYS A 16 8.77 -3.20 -1.13
CA CYS A 16 7.91 -2.14 -1.66
C CYS A 16 8.13 -0.81 -0.92
N ALA A 17 8.20 -0.84 0.41
CA ALA A 17 8.42 0.34 1.24
C ALA A 17 9.75 1.02 0.91
N CYS A 18 10.85 0.27 0.88
CA CYS A 18 12.18 0.78 0.50
C CYS A 18 12.15 1.45 -0.86
N ARG A 19 11.51 0.83 -1.86
CA ARG A 19 11.43 1.43 -3.21
C ARG A 19 10.66 2.75 -3.21
N LEU A 20 9.57 2.84 -2.46
CA LEU A 20 8.79 4.08 -2.32
C LEU A 20 9.58 5.19 -1.61
N LEU A 21 10.39 4.84 -0.60
CA LEU A 21 11.22 5.80 0.13
C LEU A 21 12.40 6.34 -0.71
N GLU A 22 12.82 5.62 -1.74
CA GLU A 22 13.83 6.09 -2.70
C GLU A 22 13.26 7.01 -3.78
N ALA A 23 11.93 7.12 -3.91
CA ALA A 23 11.31 7.95 -4.92
C ALA A 23 11.33 9.44 -4.56
N ASP A 24 11.60 10.30 -5.54
CA ASP A 24 11.48 11.76 -5.36
C ASP A 24 10.02 12.17 -5.12
N ALA A 25 9.08 11.54 -5.85
CA ALA A 25 7.64 11.64 -5.63
C ALA A 25 6.93 10.39 -6.17
N VAL A 26 5.75 10.08 -5.64
CA VAL A 26 4.95 8.91 -6.01
C VAL A 26 3.62 9.33 -6.63
N LEU A 27 3.24 8.71 -7.75
CA LEU A 27 1.85 8.74 -8.19
C LEU A 27 1.11 7.55 -7.58
N LEU A 28 0.17 7.82 -6.68
CA LEU A 28 -0.71 6.83 -6.08
C LEU A 28 -1.98 6.69 -6.95
N ALA A 29 -2.07 5.58 -7.67
CA ALA A 29 -3.27 5.17 -8.39
C ALA A 29 -4.07 4.18 -7.56
N SER A 30 -5.38 4.40 -7.44
CA SER A 30 -6.27 3.51 -6.69
C SER A 30 -7.63 3.31 -7.34
N HIS A 31 -8.30 2.23 -6.97
CA HIS A 31 -9.66 1.97 -7.40
C HIS A 31 -10.68 2.90 -6.71
N ILE A 32 -11.86 3.10 -7.30
CA ILE A 32 -12.85 4.10 -6.86
C ILE A 32 -13.88 3.59 -5.83
N ASP A 33 -13.87 2.30 -5.50
CA ASP A 33 -14.81 1.73 -4.54
C ASP A 33 -14.33 1.88 -3.08
N ALA A 34 -15.01 1.22 -2.14
CA ALA A 34 -14.69 1.36 -0.72
C ALA A 34 -13.29 0.80 -0.37
N ASP A 35 -12.86 -0.28 -1.01
CA ASP A 35 -11.56 -0.89 -0.74
C ASP A 35 -10.44 -0.03 -1.33
N GLY A 36 -10.59 0.42 -2.57
CA GLY A 36 -9.66 1.37 -3.19
C GLY A 36 -9.57 2.71 -2.47
N LEU A 37 -10.71 3.34 -2.13
CA LEU A 37 -10.70 4.63 -1.43
C LEU A 37 -10.03 4.54 -0.05
N THR A 38 -10.23 3.44 0.69
CA THR A 38 -9.56 3.24 1.98
C THR A 38 -8.09 2.85 1.81
N SER A 39 -7.74 2.06 0.78
CA SER A 39 -6.36 1.78 0.40
C SER A 39 -5.58 3.05 0.11
N ALA A 40 -6.16 3.96 -0.70
CA ALA A 40 -5.57 5.25 -1.01
C ALA A 40 -5.41 6.11 0.24
N ALA A 41 -6.41 6.15 1.12
CA ALA A 41 -6.32 6.91 2.37
C ALA A 41 -5.21 6.40 3.30
N ILE A 42 -5.05 5.08 3.40
CA ILE A 42 -3.98 4.43 4.17
C ILE A 42 -2.62 4.75 3.55
N ALA A 43 -2.47 4.55 2.24
CA ALA A 43 -1.23 4.80 1.52
C ALA A 43 -0.82 6.28 1.56
N THR A 44 -1.73 7.22 1.29
CA THR A 44 -1.50 8.66 1.45
C THR A 44 -1.03 8.99 2.85
N THR A 45 -1.74 8.53 3.88
CA THR A 45 -1.36 8.84 5.27
C THR A 45 0.04 8.28 5.59
N ALA A 46 0.35 7.07 5.12
CA ALA A 46 1.65 6.46 5.35
C ALA A 46 2.79 7.18 4.60
N LEU A 47 2.57 7.58 3.35
CA LEU A 47 3.53 8.35 2.55
C LEU A 47 3.79 9.73 3.17
N GLU A 48 2.75 10.44 3.61
CA GLU A 48 2.90 11.74 4.29
C GLU A 48 3.74 11.61 5.57
N ARG A 49 3.43 10.61 6.39
CA ARG A 49 4.18 10.35 7.63
C ARG A 49 5.62 9.93 7.34
N ALA A 50 5.85 9.22 6.25
CA ALA A 50 7.20 8.82 5.81
C ALA A 50 7.98 9.99 5.16
N GLY A 51 7.32 11.12 4.90
CA GLY A 51 7.93 12.28 4.25
C GLY A 51 8.08 12.14 2.73
N VAL A 52 7.25 11.31 2.09
CA VAL A 52 7.24 11.09 0.64
C VAL A 52 6.15 11.93 -0.03
N ASP A 53 6.56 12.82 -0.93
CA ASP A 53 5.65 13.61 -1.75
C ASP A 53 4.86 12.70 -2.70
N HIS A 54 3.56 12.96 -2.86
CA HIS A 54 2.73 12.14 -3.74
C HIS A 54 1.51 12.88 -4.29
N GLU A 55 1.02 12.39 -5.43
CA GLU A 55 -0.28 12.77 -6.01
C GLU A 55 -1.19 11.55 -6.08
N VAL A 56 -2.51 11.76 -5.97
CA VAL A 56 -3.50 10.67 -5.99
C VAL A 56 -4.39 10.76 -7.23
N VAL A 57 -4.56 9.63 -7.91
CA VAL A 57 -5.53 9.47 -9.00
C VAL A 57 -6.42 8.26 -8.72
N PHE A 58 -7.70 8.39 -9.06
CA PHE A 58 -8.66 7.30 -8.91
C PHE A 58 -9.16 6.85 -10.27
N GLU A 59 -9.14 5.54 -10.49
CA GLU A 59 -9.61 4.94 -11.73
C GLU A 59 -10.65 3.86 -11.45
N LYS A 60 -11.69 3.80 -12.29
CA LYS A 60 -12.71 2.75 -12.18
C LYS A 60 -12.22 1.41 -12.70
N GLN A 61 -11.36 1.45 -13.70
CA GLN A 61 -10.77 0.29 -14.35
C GLN A 61 -9.41 0.71 -14.87
N LEU A 62 -8.44 -0.20 -14.85
CA LEU A 62 -7.07 0.07 -15.27
C LEU A 62 -6.77 -0.56 -16.63
N ASP A 63 -7.49 -0.13 -17.67
CA ASP A 63 -7.20 -0.56 -19.04
C ASP A 63 -5.90 0.05 -19.59
N GLU A 64 -5.41 -0.44 -20.73
CA GLU A 64 -4.19 0.06 -21.39
C GLU A 64 -4.20 1.59 -21.61
N THR A 65 -5.37 2.18 -21.90
CA THR A 65 -5.50 3.63 -22.11
C THR A 65 -5.31 4.37 -20.79
N ARG A 66 -5.81 3.83 -19.68
CA ARG A 66 -5.61 4.40 -18.34
C ARG A 66 -4.17 4.26 -17.85
N VAL A 67 -3.54 3.11 -18.07
CA VAL A 67 -2.11 2.94 -17.75
C VAL A 67 -1.25 3.94 -18.54
N ALA A 68 -1.53 4.12 -19.85
CA ALA A 68 -0.83 5.12 -20.65
C ALA A 68 -1.06 6.56 -20.16
N ALA A 69 -2.27 6.88 -19.66
CA ALA A 69 -2.56 8.19 -19.08
C ALA A 69 -1.85 8.43 -17.74
N ILE A 70 -1.64 7.36 -16.95
CA ILE A 70 -0.81 7.37 -15.74
C ILE A 70 0.66 7.61 -16.11
N ALA A 71 1.21 6.87 -17.08
CA ALA A 71 2.57 7.06 -17.56
C ALA A 71 2.83 8.50 -18.04
N ALA A 72 1.86 9.08 -18.76
CA ALA A 72 1.95 10.45 -19.26
C ALA A 72 1.98 11.54 -18.17
N ARG A 73 1.76 11.20 -16.88
CA ARG A 73 1.94 12.12 -15.75
C ARG A 73 3.41 12.39 -15.44
N GLY A 74 4.33 11.52 -15.88
CA GLY A 74 5.78 11.73 -15.74
C GLY A 74 6.32 11.53 -14.32
N PHE A 75 5.71 10.63 -13.54
CA PHE A 75 6.26 10.18 -12.25
C PHE A 75 7.14 8.95 -12.48
N ASP A 76 8.35 8.94 -11.92
CA ASP A 76 9.28 7.82 -12.08
C ASP A 76 8.87 6.59 -11.25
N THR A 77 7.94 6.74 -10.30
CA THR A 77 7.42 5.66 -9.44
C THR A 77 5.91 5.77 -9.31
N VAL A 78 5.20 4.67 -9.56
CA VAL A 78 3.74 4.62 -9.47
C VAL A 78 3.34 3.51 -8.50
N LEU A 79 2.60 3.88 -7.45
CA LEU A 79 2.00 2.95 -6.50
C LEU A 79 0.56 2.65 -6.93
N PHE A 80 0.27 1.40 -7.26
CA PHE A 80 -1.06 0.89 -7.53
C PHE A 80 -1.63 0.22 -6.29
N THR A 81 -2.83 0.63 -5.87
CA THR A 81 -3.53 0.03 -4.71
C THR A 81 -4.90 -0.46 -5.11
N ASP A 82 -5.30 -1.63 -4.59
CA ASP A 82 -6.58 -2.29 -4.86
C ASP A 82 -6.80 -2.72 -6.34
N PHE A 83 -5.75 -2.59 -7.15
CA PHE A 83 -5.69 -3.10 -8.51
C PHE A 83 -4.23 -3.18 -8.98
N GLY A 84 -4.03 -3.63 -10.22
CA GLY A 84 -2.73 -3.71 -10.86
C GLY A 84 -2.27 -5.14 -11.08
N SER A 85 -2.56 -6.08 -10.17
CA SER A 85 -2.14 -7.49 -10.30
C SER A 85 -2.60 -8.12 -11.61
N GLY A 86 -3.88 -7.97 -11.95
CA GLY A 86 -4.44 -8.49 -13.21
C GLY A 86 -4.04 -7.71 -14.46
N GLN A 87 -3.28 -6.62 -14.32
CA GLN A 87 -2.95 -5.66 -15.38
C GLN A 87 -1.45 -5.50 -15.57
N LEU A 88 -0.66 -6.42 -15.00
CA LEU A 88 0.80 -6.41 -15.07
C LEU A 88 1.35 -6.46 -16.49
N ASP A 89 0.63 -7.02 -17.47
CA ASP A 89 1.04 -6.97 -18.87
C ASP A 89 1.12 -5.53 -19.41
N ALA A 90 0.08 -4.72 -19.16
CA ALA A 90 0.02 -3.33 -19.60
C ALA A 90 0.95 -2.44 -18.77
N ILE A 91 0.95 -2.61 -17.44
CA ILE A 91 1.83 -1.87 -16.52
C ILE A 91 3.30 -2.17 -16.84
N GLY A 92 3.63 -3.45 -17.01
CA GLY A 92 4.99 -3.89 -17.26
C GLY A 92 5.53 -3.44 -18.61
N ALA A 93 4.68 -3.27 -19.63
CA ALA A 93 5.12 -2.68 -20.90
C ALA A 93 5.65 -1.24 -20.74
N HIS A 94 5.06 -0.45 -19.84
CA HIS A 94 5.54 0.88 -19.50
C HIS A 94 6.79 0.84 -18.61
N ALA A 95 6.86 -0.12 -17.68
CA ALA A 95 8.06 -0.36 -16.89
C ALA A 95 9.28 -0.72 -17.77
N ASP A 96 9.10 -1.62 -18.74
CA ASP A 96 10.14 -2.02 -19.69
C ASP A 96 10.61 -0.85 -20.58
N ALA A 97 9.71 0.09 -20.87
CA ALA A 97 10.01 1.30 -21.61
C ALA A 97 10.73 2.37 -20.76
N GLY A 98 10.77 2.18 -19.44
CA GLY A 98 11.35 3.13 -18.49
C GLY A 98 10.44 4.34 -18.21
N ASP A 99 9.13 4.21 -18.44
CA ASP A 99 8.18 5.29 -18.18
C ASP A 99 7.95 5.51 -16.67
N PHE A 100 7.95 4.42 -15.89
CA PHE A 100 7.90 4.43 -14.42
C PHE A 100 8.23 3.04 -13.83
N GLU A 101 8.63 2.99 -12.57
CA GLU A 101 8.71 1.75 -11.78
C GLU A 101 7.39 1.46 -11.05
N PRO A 102 6.73 0.31 -11.27
CA PRO A 102 5.50 -0.04 -10.57
C PRO A 102 5.76 -0.61 -9.17
N VAL A 103 5.01 -0.13 -8.19
CA VAL A 103 4.80 -0.79 -6.91
C VAL A 103 3.33 -1.17 -6.81
N VAL A 104 3.00 -2.42 -6.51
CA VAL A 104 1.62 -2.93 -6.51
C VAL A 104 1.27 -3.51 -5.15
N ALA A 105 0.26 -2.94 -4.49
CA ALA A 105 -0.36 -3.46 -3.27
C ALA A 105 -1.82 -3.82 -3.57
N ASP A 106 -2.08 -5.09 -3.86
CA ASP A 106 -3.34 -5.57 -4.43
C ASP A 106 -3.65 -6.98 -3.92
N HIS A 107 -4.91 -7.42 -4.04
CA HIS A 107 -5.41 -8.73 -3.63
C HIS A 107 -6.03 -9.53 -4.78
N HIS A 108 -6.19 -8.93 -5.96
CA HIS A 108 -6.71 -9.61 -7.14
C HIS A 108 -5.75 -10.66 -7.70
N GLN A 109 -6.29 -11.57 -8.53
CA GLN A 109 -5.52 -12.56 -9.27
C GLN A 109 -4.45 -11.89 -10.14
N PRO A 110 -3.16 -12.23 -9.95
CA PRO A 110 -2.09 -11.77 -10.83
C PRO A 110 -2.24 -12.27 -12.26
N ALA A 111 -1.80 -11.45 -13.22
CA ALA A 111 -1.49 -11.91 -14.57
C ALA A 111 -0.26 -12.85 -14.56
N ASP A 112 0.04 -13.50 -15.69
CA ASP A 112 1.18 -14.41 -15.81
C ASP A 112 2.54 -13.68 -15.71
N ARG A 113 2.55 -12.36 -15.94
CA ARG A 113 3.72 -11.50 -15.83
C ARG A 113 3.97 -11.10 -14.38
N ASP A 114 5.23 -11.13 -13.97
CA ASP A 114 5.69 -10.67 -12.65
C ASP A 114 6.19 -9.21 -12.67
N THR A 115 6.26 -8.62 -11.47
CA THR A 115 6.99 -7.37 -11.20
C THR A 115 7.75 -7.50 -9.87
N GLU A 116 8.81 -6.71 -9.70
CA GLU A 116 9.70 -6.79 -8.54
C GLU A 116 8.99 -6.37 -7.25
N PHE A 117 8.26 -5.26 -7.27
CA PHE A 117 7.59 -4.71 -6.10
C PHE A 117 6.11 -5.06 -6.08
N HIS A 118 5.84 -6.35 -5.85
CA HIS A 118 4.47 -6.91 -5.83
C HIS A 118 4.10 -7.44 -4.45
N LEU A 119 3.30 -6.66 -3.72
CA LEU A 119 2.66 -7.02 -2.47
C LEU A 119 1.26 -7.55 -2.75
N ASN A 120 1.14 -8.88 -2.81
CA ASN A 120 -0.14 -9.53 -3.03
C ASN A 120 -0.27 -10.84 -2.23
N PRO A 121 -1.39 -11.06 -1.50
CA PRO A 121 -1.61 -12.23 -0.66
C PRO A 121 -1.54 -13.56 -1.42
N LEU A 122 -2.00 -13.61 -2.67
CA LEU A 122 -2.04 -14.86 -3.45
C LEU A 122 -0.65 -15.40 -3.76
N LEU A 123 0.37 -14.53 -3.81
CA LEU A 123 1.76 -14.93 -4.03
C LEU A 123 2.36 -15.67 -2.83
N GLU A 124 1.73 -15.55 -1.66
CA GLU A 124 2.12 -16.20 -0.41
C GLU A 124 1.09 -17.23 0.08
N GLY A 125 0.16 -17.63 -0.80
CA GLY A 125 -0.82 -18.67 -0.51
C GLY A 125 -1.99 -18.24 0.37
N LEU A 126 -2.21 -16.93 0.55
CA LEU A 126 -3.37 -16.37 1.22
C LEU A 126 -4.50 -16.11 0.20
N ASP A 127 -5.75 -16.23 0.64
CA ASP A 127 -6.91 -15.99 -0.21
C ASP A 127 -7.25 -14.49 -0.28
N GLY A 128 -6.98 -13.85 -1.42
CA GLY A 128 -7.32 -12.43 -1.62
C GLY A 128 -8.81 -12.14 -1.65
N ALA A 129 -9.70 -13.13 -1.80
CA ALA A 129 -11.15 -12.88 -1.79
C ALA A 129 -11.75 -12.88 -0.37
N SER A 130 -11.02 -13.35 0.65
CA SER A 130 -11.59 -13.52 2.00
C SER A 130 -10.62 -13.27 3.17
N GLU A 131 -9.31 -13.40 2.95
CA GLU A 131 -8.29 -13.31 4.00
C GLU A 131 -7.55 -11.98 4.04
N LEU A 132 -7.48 -11.23 2.93
CA LEU A 132 -6.86 -9.90 2.88
C LEU A 132 -7.38 -9.07 1.68
N SER A 133 -7.87 -7.86 1.94
CA SER A 133 -8.34 -6.91 0.91
C SER A 133 -7.23 -6.02 0.35
N GLY A 134 -7.52 -5.22 -0.67
CA GLY A 134 -6.65 -4.15 -1.15
C GLY A 134 -6.26 -3.20 -0.02
N ALA A 135 -7.21 -2.78 0.83
CA ALA A 135 -6.93 -1.94 1.98
C ALA A 135 -6.11 -2.68 3.06
N GLY A 136 -6.29 -3.98 3.19
CA GLY A 136 -5.43 -4.84 4.01
C GLY A 136 -3.99 -4.85 3.51
N ALA A 137 -3.77 -5.07 2.21
CA ALA A 137 -2.45 -5.01 1.59
C ALA A 137 -1.81 -3.61 1.73
N ALA A 138 -2.58 -2.54 1.52
CA ALA A 138 -2.13 -1.17 1.74
C ALA A 138 -1.73 -0.91 3.21
N TYR A 139 -2.44 -1.50 4.18
CA TYR A 139 -2.08 -1.41 5.59
C TYR A 139 -0.79 -2.18 5.92
N VAL A 140 -0.59 -3.36 5.33
CA VAL A 140 0.69 -4.09 5.45
C VAL A 140 1.84 -3.24 4.91
N LEU A 141 1.67 -2.62 3.73
CA LEU A 141 2.65 -1.67 3.18
C LEU A 141 2.88 -0.47 4.09
N ALA A 142 1.83 0.11 4.66
CA ALA A 142 1.93 1.23 5.59
C ALA A 142 2.72 0.88 6.85
N ARG A 143 2.57 -0.35 7.37
CA ARG A 143 3.38 -0.84 8.50
C ARG A 143 4.87 -0.91 8.13
N ALA A 144 5.20 -1.47 6.97
CA ALA A 144 6.58 -1.52 6.49
C ALA A 144 7.17 -0.12 6.25
N LEU A 145 6.41 0.81 5.66
CA LEU A 145 6.84 2.21 5.51
C LEU A 145 7.17 2.88 6.85
N ALA A 146 6.44 2.55 7.92
CA ALA A 146 6.74 3.06 9.25
C ALA A 146 8.07 2.57 9.80
N ASP A 147 8.30 1.27 9.66
CA ASP A 147 9.49 0.62 10.18
C ASP A 147 10.75 1.08 9.42
N GLU A 148 10.66 1.23 8.09
CA GLU A 148 11.79 1.62 7.24
C GLU A 148 12.10 3.13 7.29
N SER A 149 11.09 3.99 7.40
CA SER A 149 11.31 5.45 7.36
C SER A 149 11.68 6.05 8.72
N GLY A 150 11.21 5.44 9.83
CA GLY A 150 11.20 6.09 11.13
C GLY A 150 10.26 7.31 11.21
N GLN A 151 9.35 7.46 10.25
CA GLN A 151 8.27 8.46 10.18
C GLN A 151 8.68 9.93 10.37
N PRO A 152 9.64 10.46 9.60
CA PRO A 152 10.12 11.84 9.75
C PRO A 152 9.05 12.91 9.48
N GLY A 153 7.99 12.57 8.75
CA GLY A 153 6.85 13.44 8.49
C GLY A 153 5.93 13.66 9.69
N LEU A 154 6.01 12.83 10.75
CA LEU A 154 5.27 13.07 11.99
C LEU A 154 5.85 14.23 12.82
N ASP A 155 7.16 14.43 12.79
CA ASP A 155 7.89 15.39 13.63
C ASP A 155 8.05 16.78 13.00
N ALA A 156 7.67 16.98 11.74
CA ALA A 156 7.86 18.25 11.02
C ALA A 156 7.02 19.44 11.55
N GLY A 157 6.23 19.25 12.62
CA GLY A 157 5.21 20.22 13.08
C GLY A 157 5.25 20.71 14.54
N GLN A 158 6.04 20.15 15.47
CA GLN A 158 6.03 20.63 16.86
C GLN A 158 7.42 20.57 17.54
N PRO A 159 7.97 21.70 18.04
CA PRO A 159 9.01 21.64 19.05
C PRO A 159 8.42 21.05 20.32
N GLY A 160 8.88 19.87 20.72
CA GLY A 160 8.47 19.21 21.96
C GLY A 160 8.69 20.11 23.17
N LEU A 161 7.58 20.56 23.76
CA LEU A 161 7.44 20.55 25.21
C LEU A 161 7.18 19.06 25.49
N ASP A 162 8.14 18.22 25.84
CA ASP A 162 8.69 18.08 27.18
C ASP A 162 9.91 17.15 27.09
N GLY A 163 11.05 17.57 27.65
CA GLY A 163 12.32 16.82 27.62
C GLY A 163 12.35 15.60 28.53
N THR A 164 11.51 14.59 28.29
CA THR A 164 11.66 13.27 28.89
C THR A 164 11.99 12.25 27.81
N ALA A 165 13.28 11.89 27.71
CA ALA A 165 13.74 10.69 27.03
C ALA A 165 13.17 9.47 27.76
N GLY A 166 11.95 9.08 27.38
CA GLY A 166 11.33 7.83 27.78
C GLY A 166 11.74 6.75 26.78
N THR A 167 12.19 5.61 27.28
CA THR A 167 12.28 4.34 26.53
C THR A 167 10.87 3.80 26.25
N GLY A 168 9.99 4.64 25.72
CA GLY A 168 8.56 4.42 25.58
C GLY A 168 8.22 3.68 24.30
N ASP A 169 7.22 2.81 24.39
CA ASP A 169 6.57 2.16 23.25
C ASP A 169 6.19 3.20 22.19
N LEU A 170 6.46 2.91 20.92
CA LEU A 170 6.09 3.81 19.81
C LEU A 170 4.57 4.00 19.79
N SER A 171 4.11 5.20 19.49
CA SER A 171 2.69 5.48 19.34
C SER A 171 2.06 4.70 18.17
N ALA A 172 0.74 4.58 18.19
CA ALA A 172 0.01 3.96 17.09
C ALA A 172 0.21 4.70 15.76
N ALA A 173 0.47 6.02 15.79
CA ALA A 173 0.78 6.80 14.59
C ALA A 173 2.21 6.56 14.10
N GLU A 174 3.20 6.51 14.99
CA GLU A 174 4.60 6.18 14.68
C GLU A 174 4.74 4.77 14.08
N THR A 175 3.79 3.88 14.36
CA THR A 175 3.74 2.53 13.80
C THR A 175 2.64 2.33 12.75
N ASN A 176 1.90 3.37 12.36
CA ASN A 176 0.70 3.29 11.49
C ASN A 176 -0.41 2.33 11.95
N ARG A 177 -0.38 1.78 13.18
CA ARG A 177 -1.43 0.91 13.73
C ARG A 177 -2.79 1.58 13.84
N ASP A 178 -2.83 2.90 13.94
CA ASP A 178 -4.08 3.67 13.96
C ASP A 178 -4.85 3.57 12.63
N LEU A 179 -4.19 3.18 11.54
CA LEU A 179 -4.81 2.97 10.22
C LEU A 179 -5.52 1.61 10.07
N ALA A 180 -5.37 0.69 11.02
CA ALA A 180 -5.99 -0.64 10.97
C ALA A 180 -7.52 -0.59 10.82
N ALA A 181 -8.17 0.41 11.44
CA ALA A 181 -9.61 0.59 11.32
C ALA A 181 -10.06 0.92 9.89
N LEU A 182 -9.25 1.66 9.11
CA LEU A 182 -9.54 1.92 7.70
C LEU A 182 -9.40 0.65 6.85
N ALA A 183 -8.40 -0.18 7.15
CA ALA A 183 -8.22 -1.47 6.47
C ALA A 183 -9.45 -2.37 6.65
N VAL A 184 -9.99 -2.42 7.87
CA VAL A 184 -11.23 -3.16 8.17
C VAL A 184 -12.43 -2.59 7.41
N VAL A 185 -12.53 -1.26 7.26
CA VAL A 185 -13.60 -0.64 6.46
C VAL A 185 -13.50 -1.07 4.98
N GLY A 186 -12.29 -1.08 4.42
CA GLY A 186 -12.04 -1.57 3.06
C GLY A 186 -12.43 -3.04 2.89
N ALA A 187 -11.96 -3.92 3.78
CA ALA A 187 -12.30 -5.34 3.74
C ALA A 187 -13.80 -5.63 3.85
N VAL A 188 -14.54 -4.87 4.67
CA VAL A 188 -16.01 -4.96 4.73
C VAL A 188 -16.65 -4.41 3.45
N GLY A 189 -16.10 -3.32 2.90
CA GLY A 189 -16.52 -2.73 1.62
C GLY A 189 -16.35 -3.67 0.43
N ASP A 190 -15.29 -4.47 0.43
CA ASP A 190 -14.99 -5.52 -0.55
C ASP A 190 -15.73 -6.85 -0.26
N MET A 191 -16.60 -6.86 0.76
CA MET A 191 -17.45 -8.02 1.10
C MET A 191 -16.65 -9.27 1.52
N GLN A 192 -15.47 -9.11 2.13
CA GLN A 192 -14.60 -10.22 2.55
C GLN A 192 -15.09 -11.00 3.79
N ALA A 193 -16.26 -10.65 4.34
CA ALA A 193 -16.81 -11.34 5.50
C ALA A 193 -17.36 -12.73 5.11
N VAL A 194 -16.79 -13.80 5.69
CA VAL A 194 -17.23 -15.18 5.49
C VAL A 194 -18.17 -15.58 6.63
N GLY A 195 -19.44 -15.85 6.30
CA GLY A 195 -20.44 -16.19 7.33
C GLY A 195 -20.77 -15.05 8.30
N GLY A 196 -20.44 -13.80 7.94
CA GLY A 196 -20.64 -12.62 8.78
C GLY A 196 -19.44 -12.26 9.66
N GLU A 197 -18.31 -12.96 9.54
CA GLU A 197 -17.08 -12.70 10.29
C GLU A 197 -15.91 -12.46 9.34
N LEU A 198 -14.94 -11.63 9.76
CA LEU A 198 -13.65 -11.51 9.09
C LEU A 198 -12.77 -12.69 9.45
N VAL A 199 -12.00 -13.19 8.48
CA VAL A 199 -11.14 -14.37 8.59
C VAL A 199 -9.73 -14.08 8.09
N GLY A 200 -8.80 -15.01 8.30
CA GLY A 200 -7.43 -14.86 7.83
C GLY A 200 -6.72 -13.64 8.43
N ALA A 201 -6.03 -12.89 7.59
CA ALA A 201 -5.28 -11.70 7.99
C ALA A 201 -6.17 -10.47 8.29
N ASN A 202 -7.45 -10.49 7.90
CA ASN A 202 -8.40 -9.44 8.23
C ASN A 202 -8.80 -9.40 9.73
N ARG A 203 -8.46 -10.43 10.52
CA ARG A 203 -8.85 -10.58 11.93
C ARG A 203 -7.76 -10.13 12.90
#